data_AF-A0A9X7U4R8-F1
#
_entry.id   AF-A0A9X7U4R8-F1
#
_cell.length_a   1.000
_cell.length_b   1.000
_cell.length_c   1.000
_cell.angle_alpha   90.00
_cell.angle_beta   90.00
_cell.angle_gamma   90.00
#
_symmetry.space_group_name_H-M   'P 1'
#
loop_
_entity.id
_entity.type
_entity.pdbx_description
1 polymer ?
#
loop_
_entity_poly.entity_id
_entity_poly.type
_entity_poly.pdbx_seq_one_letter_code
_entity_poly.pdbx_strand_id
1 'polypeptide(L)'
;MAIINMLRGYRGSFNALERAILDELQRAIPEHVRRAFAQRLTSINMVQPILGGQEINLYERRNGKILFGSEGRVVSTDASILIATVELHSADEMSCLTASLFCGNGVLTSLEFNRPSGTVRISVCGRA
;
A
#
# COMPACT_ATOMS: atom_id res chain seq x y z
N MET A 1 -15.92 14.49 -12.65
CA MET A 1 -14.54 14.24 -12.15
C MET A 1 -14.17 12.76 -12.04
N ALA A 2 -15.12 11.82 -11.85
CA ALA A 2 -14.81 10.38 -11.76
C ALA A 2 -14.25 9.78 -13.07
N ILE A 3 -14.82 10.17 -14.23
CA ILE A 3 -14.46 9.61 -15.55
C ILE A 3 -12.99 9.91 -15.93
N ILE A 4 -12.49 11.11 -15.65
CA ILE A 4 -11.11 11.53 -15.98
C ILE A 4 -10.08 10.78 -15.12
N ASN A 5 -10.39 10.51 -13.85
CA ASN A 5 -9.51 9.73 -12.98
C ASN A 5 -9.45 8.25 -13.43
N MET A 6 -10.57 7.71 -13.91
CA MET A 6 -10.66 6.35 -14.43
C MET A 6 -9.84 6.18 -15.73
N LEU A 7 -9.87 7.19 -16.61
CA LEU A 7 -9.03 7.26 -17.82
C LEU A 7 -7.53 7.35 -17.52
N ARG A 8 -7.16 7.82 -16.32
CA ARG A 8 -5.77 7.89 -15.84
C ARG A 8 -5.35 6.69 -14.98
N GLY A 9 -6.22 5.68 -14.84
CA GLY A 9 -5.92 4.46 -14.09
C GLY A 9 -5.99 4.59 -12.58
N TYR A 10 -6.46 5.72 -12.04
CA TYR A 10 -6.63 5.87 -10.59
C TYR A 10 -7.81 5.03 -10.08
N ARG A 11 -7.64 4.46 -8.89
CA ARG A 11 -8.68 3.70 -8.18
C ARG A 11 -8.98 4.36 -6.84
N GLY A 12 -10.24 4.29 -6.40
CA GLY A 12 -10.67 4.82 -5.10
C GLY A 12 -10.36 3.88 -3.92
N SER A 13 -9.86 2.68 -4.19
CA SER A 13 -9.57 1.68 -3.17
C SER A 13 -8.53 0.67 -3.66
N PHE A 14 -7.94 -0.03 -2.70
CA PHE A 14 -7.01 -1.13 -2.93
C PHE A 14 -7.72 -2.39 -3.40
N ASN A 15 -7.07 -3.22 -4.22
CA ASN A 15 -7.56 -4.56 -4.56
C ASN A 15 -7.25 -5.58 -3.44
N ALA A 16 -7.62 -6.85 -3.66
CA ALA A 16 -7.43 -7.91 -2.68
C ALA A 16 -5.95 -8.21 -2.38
N LEU A 17 -5.09 -8.22 -3.40
CA LEU A 17 -3.65 -8.44 -3.23
C LEU A 17 -3.02 -7.30 -2.43
N GLU A 18 -3.33 -6.07 -2.79
CA GLU A 18 -2.84 -4.87 -2.10
C GLU A 18 -3.31 -4.84 -0.63
N ARG A 19 -4.55 -5.26 -0.35
CA ARG A 19 -5.03 -5.44 1.04
C ARG A 19 -4.20 -6.47 1.79
N ALA A 20 -4.00 -7.65 1.21
CA ALA A 20 -3.23 -8.71 1.85
C ALA A 20 -1.79 -8.27 2.17
N ILE A 21 -1.14 -7.58 1.22
CA ILE A 21 0.20 -7.01 1.44
C ILE A 21 0.20 -6.00 2.60
N LEU A 22 -0.78 -5.08 2.62
CA LEU A 22 -0.88 -4.06 3.67
C LEU A 22 -1.16 -4.68 5.05
N ASP A 23 -1.94 -5.75 5.12
CA ASP A 23 -2.21 -6.47 6.36
C ASP A 23 -0.94 -7.14 6.90
N GLU A 24 -0.12 -7.76 6.03
CA GLU A 24 1.18 -8.32 6.45
C GLU A 24 2.16 -7.22 6.89
N LEU A 25 2.23 -6.12 6.15
CA LEU A 25 3.06 -4.98 6.53
C LEU A 25 2.65 -4.41 7.87
N GLN A 26 1.34 -4.31 8.17
CA GLN A 26 0.87 -3.85 9.47
C GLN A 26 1.37 -4.72 10.63
N ARG A 27 1.51 -6.03 10.40
CA ARG A 27 2.08 -6.97 11.40
C ARG A 27 3.59 -6.79 11.54
N ALA A 28 4.29 -6.53 10.44
CA ALA A 28 5.75 -6.37 10.40
C ALA A 28 6.25 -5.03 10.96
N ILE A 29 5.47 -3.94 10.87
CA ILE A 29 5.89 -2.63 11.38
C ILE A 29 5.89 -2.57 12.93
N PRO A 30 6.74 -1.71 13.53
CA PRO A 30 6.81 -1.55 14.98
C PRO A 30 5.45 -1.17 15.60
N GLU A 31 5.17 -1.69 16.79
CA GLU A 31 3.86 -1.51 17.45
C GLU A 31 3.45 -0.04 17.61
N HIS A 32 4.41 0.82 17.99
CA HIS A 32 4.18 2.26 18.15
C HIS A 32 3.80 2.98 16.84
N VAL A 33 4.05 2.37 15.68
CA VAL A 33 3.73 2.91 14.34
C VAL A 33 2.35 2.44 13.85
N ARG A 34 1.89 1.26 14.32
CA ARG A 34 0.68 0.58 13.78
C ARG A 34 -0.57 1.44 13.78
N ARG A 35 -0.80 2.22 14.84
CA ARG A 35 -1.99 3.08 14.93
C ARG A 35 -1.98 4.18 13.86
N ALA A 36 -0.85 4.86 13.70
CA ALA A 36 -0.70 5.92 12.70
C ALA A 36 -0.78 5.35 11.28
N PHE A 37 -0.20 4.16 11.06
CA PHE A 37 -0.31 3.42 9.81
C PHE A 37 -1.77 3.09 9.47
N ALA A 38 -2.52 2.46 10.39
CA ALA A 38 -3.92 2.12 10.18
C ALA A 38 -4.78 3.37 9.90
N GLN A 39 -4.58 4.45 10.65
CA GLN A 39 -5.26 5.73 10.40
C GLN A 39 -4.95 6.27 9.00
N ARG A 40 -3.69 6.22 8.57
CA ARG A 40 -3.30 6.62 7.22
C ARG A 40 -3.95 5.75 6.14
N LEU A 41 -4.03 4.44 6.33
CA LEU A 41 -4.70 3.55 5.37
C LEU A 41 -6.18 3.90 5.18
N THR A 42 -6.86 4.32 6.25
CA THR A 42 -8.26 4.77 6.15
C THR A 42 -8.44 6.13 5.47
N SER A 43 -7.41 6.97 5.45
CA SER A 43 -7.46 8.29 4.79
C SER A 43 -7.12 8.24 3.30
N ILE A 44 -6.43 7.19 2.85
CA ILE A 44 -6.11 6.98 1.44
C ILE A 44 -7.38 6.69 0.66
N ASN A 45 -7.67 7.54 -0.32
CA ASN A 45 -8.86 7.45 -1.16
C ASN A 45 -8.54 7.56 -2.65
N MET A 46 -7.26 7.59 -3.00
CA MET A 46 -6.79 7.62 -4.38
C MET A 46 -5.50 6.81 -4.50
N VAL A 47 -5.59 5.70 -5.20
CA VAL A 47 -4.50 4.77 -5.48
C VAL A 47 -4.14 4.88 -6.96
N GLN A 48 -2.85 5.04 -7.27
CA GLN A 48 -2.36 5.11 -8.63
C GLN A 48 -1.40 3.96 -8.91
N PRO A 49 -1.83 2.94 -9.66
CA PRO A 49 -0.91 1.95 -10.19
C PRO A 49 0.04 2.59 -11.20
N ILE A 50 1.33 2.36 -11.02
CA ILE A 50 2.38 2.72 -11.97
C ILE A 50 3.24 1.47 -12.25
N LEU A 51 4.10 1.54 -13.27
CA LEU A 51 4.97 0.42 -13.68
C LEU A 51 4.21 -0.90 -13.91
N GLY A 52 3.02 -0.82 -14.53
CA GLY A 52 2.17 -1.99 -14.77
C GLY A 52 1.64 -2.65 -13.48
N GLY A 53 1.49 -1.86 -12.42
CA GLY A 53 0.91 -2.28 -11.14
C GLY A 53 1.90 -2.84 -10.13
N GLN A 54 3.20 -2.80 -10.42
CA GLN A 54 4.27 -3.23 -9.49
C GLN A 54 4.63 -2.16 -8.46
N GLU A 55 4.22 -0.91 -8.71
CA GLU A 55 4.30 0.16 -7.73
C GLU A 55 2.95 0.85 -7.71
N ILE A 56 2.49 1.19 -6.51
CA ILE A 56 1.29 1.98 -6.32
C ILE A 56 1.62 3.21 -5.50
N ASN A 57 1.23 4.38 -6.01
CA ASN A 57 1.24 5.60 -5.24
C ASN A 57 -0.04 5.74 -4.44
N LEU A 58 0.12 6.25 -3.22
CA LEU A 58 -0.91 6.32 -2.20
C LEU A 58 -1.21 7.77 -1.86
N TYR A 59 -2.45 8.18 -2.12
CA TYR A 59 -2.86 9.56 -1.92
C TYR A 59 -4.13 9.67 -1.09
N GLU A 60 -4.13 10.70 -0.25
CA GLU A 60 -5.33 11.27 0.31
C GLU A 60 -5.68 12.53 -0.49
N ARG A 61 -6.89 12.55 -1.05
CA ARG A 61 -7.41 13.70 -1.79
C ARG A 61 -8.62 14.30 -1.08
N ARG A 62 -8.58 15.59 -0.77
CA ARG A 62 -9.73 16.34 -0.26
C ARG A 62 -9.93 17.61 -1.07
N ASN A 63 -11.17 17.91 -1.46
CA ASN A 63 -11.53 19.11 -2.23
C ASN A 63 -10.64 19.34 -3.46
N GLY A 64 -10.30 18.26 -4.17
CA GLY A 64 -9.48 18.30 -5.38
C GLY A 64 -7.96 18.33 -5.14
N LYS A 65 -7.48 18.56 -3.92
CA LYS A 65 -6.05 18.67 -3.56
C LYS A 65 -5.51 17.39 -2.93
N ILE A 66 -4.25 17.08 -3.21
CA ILE A 66 -3.53 15.98 -2.54
C ILE A 66 -2.97 16.48 -1.21
N LEU A 67 -3.17 15.70 -0.15
CA LEU A 67 -2.73 16.03 1.19
C LEU A 67 -1.53 15.16 1.59
N PHE A 68 -0.44 15.84 1.92
CA PHE A 68 0.78 15.27 2.50
C PHE A 68 1.07 15.90 3.88
N GLY A 69 0.01 16.19 4.64
CA GLY A 69 0.10 16.94 5.91
C GLY A 69 0.62 16.12 7.09
N SER A 70 0.99 16.84 8.16
CA SER A 70 1.50 16.28 9.43
C SER A 70 0.56 15.26 10.09
N GLU A 71 -0.76 15.41 9.90
CA GLU A 71 -1.77 14.47 10.41
C GLU A 71 -1.70 13.07 9.78
N GLY A 72 -1.03 12.93 8.63
CA GLY A 72 -0.83 11.66 7.94
C GLY A 72 0.53 11.01 8.21
N ARG A 73 1.34 11.56 9.13
CA ARG A 73 2.67 11.00 9.42
C ARG A 73 2.53 9.70 10.20
N VAL A 74 3.14 8.67 9.63
CA VAL A 74 3.28 7.33 10.20
C VAL A 74 4.57 7.24 11.01
N VAL A 75 5.61 7.97 10.61
CA VAL A 75 6.92 8.02 11.29
C VAL A 75 7.46 9.44 11.36
N SER A 76 8.27 9.75 12.36
CA SER A 76 8.89 11.07 12.53
C SER A 76 10.24 11.15 11.80
N THR A 77 10.20 11.24 10.47
CA THR A 77 11.39 11.50 9.63
C THR A 77 11.07 12.45 8.49
N ASP A 78 12.03 13.29 8.11
CA ASP A 78 11.92 14.21 6.97
C ASP A 78 12.59 13.62 5.70
N ALA A 79 13.09 12.38 5.79
CA ALA A 79 13.65 11.66 4.65
C ALA A 79 12.61 10.73 4.01
N SER A 80 12.87 10.37 2.74
CA SER A 80 12.22 9.20 2.13
C SER A 80 12.86 7.93 2.70
N ILE A 81 12.07 7.08 3.35
CA ILE A 81 12.58 5.85 3.98
C ILE A 81 11.73 4.63 3.61
N LEU A 82 12.41 3.49 3.45
CA LEU A 82 11.79 2.18 3.51
C LEU A 82 11.43 1.88 4.97
N ILE A 83 10.16 1.58 5.24
CA ILE A 83 9.68 1.26 6.59
C ILE A 83 9.70 -0.23 6.86
N ALA A 84 9.24 -1.02 5.90
CA ALA A 84 9.14 -2.46 6.05
C ALA A 84 9.15 -3.15 4.68
N THR A 85 9.67 -4.37 4.68
CA THR A 85 9.57 -5.31 3.58
C THR A 85 8.99 -6.60 4.12
N VAL A 86 8.08 -7.20 3.36
CA VAL A 86 7.47 -8.50 3.66
C VAL A 86 7.58 -9.43 2.46
N GLU A 87 7.63 -10.72 2.75
CA GLU A 87 7.53 -11.78 1.75
C GLU A 87 6.23 -12.53 1.95
N LEU A 88 5.44 -12.64 0.87
CA LEU A 88 4.20 -13.39 0.83
C LEU A 88 4.41 -14.61 -0.04
N HIS A 89 4.25 -15.79 0.55
CA HIS A 89 4.33 -17.06 -0.14
C HIS A 89 2.94 -17.53 -0.55
N SER A 90 2.82 -18.10 -1.74
CA SER A 90 1.61 -18.85 -2.11
C SER A 90 1.45 -20.07 -1.19
N ALA A 91 0.21 -20.56 -1.05
CA ALA A 91 -0.08 -21.69 -0.17
C ALA A 91 0.64 -22.99 -0.58
N ASP A 92 1.03 -23.10 -1.85
CA ASP A 92 1.84 -24.20 -2.39
C ASP A 92 3.36 -23.91 -2.36
N GLU A 93 3.75 -22.75 -1.82
CA GLU A 93 5.14 -22.24 -1.73
C GLU A 93 5.86 -22.08 -3.09
N MET A 94 5.16 -22.27 -4.21
CA MET A 94 5.73 -22.21 -5.55
C MET A 94 5.92 -20.78 -6.07
N SER A 95 5.38 -19.78 -5.39
CA SER A 95 5.50 -18.37 -5.76
C SER A 95 5.75 -17.53 -4.52
N CYS A 96 6.69 -16.58 -4.65
CA CYS A 96 6.97 -15.58 -3.63
C CYS A 96 6.73 -14.19 -4.21
N LEU A 97 6.10 -13.33 -3.41
CA LEU A 97 5.94 -11.91 -3.67
C LEU A 97 6.67 -11.14 -2.57
N THR A 98 7.59 -10.27 -2.96
CA THR A 98 8.26 -9.33 -2.05
C THR A 98 7.58 -7.99 -2.19
N ALA A 99 7.17 -7.41 -1.07
CA ALA A 99 6.53 -6.09 -1.02
C ALA A 99 7.24 -5.15 -0.03
N SER A 100 7.45 -3.92 -0.44
CA SER A 100 8.18 -2.89 0.27
C SER A 100 7.35 -1.63 0.43
N LEU A 101 7.35 -1.05 1.63
CA LEU A 101 6.55 0.09 2.00
C LEU A 101 7.40 1.33 2.24
N PHE A 102 7.10 2.42 1.54
CA PHE A 102 7.89 3.64 1.58
C PHE A 102 7.12 4.82 2.18
N CYS A 103 7.83 5.65 2.93
CA CYS A 103 7.34 6.92 3.40
C CYS A 103 8.21 8.07 2.92
N GLY A 104 7.58 9.15 2.44
CA GLY A 104 8.22 10.44 2.18
C GLY A 104 7.80 11.46 3.23
N ASN A 105 8.75 12.15 3.86
CA ASN A 105 8.50 13.07 4.99
C ASN A 105 7.68 12.42 6.12
N GLY A 106 7.86 11.11 6.28
CA GLY A 106 7.18 10.30 7.28
C GLY A 106 5.72 9.98 6.99
N VAL A 107 5.20 10.36 5.82
CA VAL A 107 3.86 10.00 5.35
C VAL A 107 3.96 8.82 4.41
N LEU A 108 3.01 7.89 4.49
CA LEU A 108 2.95 6.77 3.55
C LEU A 108 2.69 7.26 2.12
N THR A 109 3.62 6.96 1.21
CA THR A 109 3.62 7.47 -0.17
C THR A 109 3.48 6.40 -1.22
N SER A 110 4.14 5.25 -1.04
CA SER A 110 4.09 4.19 -2.05
C SER A 110 4.25 2.80 -1.43
N LEU A 111 3.73 1.82 -2.17
CA LEU A 111 3.94 0.41 -1.97
C LEU A 111 4.49 -0.16 -3.28
N GLU A 112 5.63 -0.82 -3.20
CA GLU A 112 6.25 -1.52 -4.33
C GLU A 112 6.19 -3.02 -4.09
N PHE A 113 5.94 -3.79 -5.12
CA PHE A 113 6.00 -5.24 -5.05
C PHE A 113 6.39 -5.85 -6.39
N ASN A 114 7.16 -6.94 -6.34
CA ASN A 114 7.52 -7.66 -7.56
C ASN A 114 6.29 -8.33 -8.18
N ARG A 115 6.38 -8.64 -9.48
CA ARG A 115 5.45 -9.62 -10.05
C ARG A 115 5.79 -10.97 -9.42
N PRO A 116 4.80 -11.73 -8.93
CA PRO A 116 5.07 -13.05 -8.41
C PRO A 116 5.78 -13.89 -9.48
N SER A 117 6.73 -14.72 -9.07
CA SER A 117 7.50 -15.61 -9.96
C SER A 117 6.68 -16.75 -10.60
N GLY A 118 5.34 -16.70 -10.57
CA GLY A 118 4.44 -17.72 -11.10
C GLY A 118 2.98 -17.25 -11.21
N THR A 119 2.10 -18.15 -11.69
CA THR A 119 0.65 -17.88 -11.79
C THR A 119 0.01 -17.92 -10.41
N VAL A 120 -0.22 -16.76 -9.79
CA VAL A 120 -0.83 -16.69 -8.46
C VAL A 120 -2.34 -16.89 -8.52
N ARG A 121 -2.83 -17.95 -7.88
CA ARG A 121 -4.22 -18.08 -7.45
C ARG A 121 -4.32 -17.62 -5.99
N ILE A 122 -4.88 -16.43 -5.79
CA ILE A 122 -5.15 -15.93 -4.43
C ILE A 122 -6.36 -16.69 -3.87
N SER A 123 -6.14 -17.58 -2.91
CA SER A 123 -7.22 -18.14 -2.08
C SER A 123 -7.27 -17.37 -0.77
N VAL A 124 -8.35 -16.60 -0.57
CA VAL A 124 -8.62 -15.94 0.71
C VAL A 124 -9.21 -17.00 1.65
N CYS A 125 -8.38 -17.58 2.51
CA CYS A 125 -8.86 -18.40 3.62
C CYS A 125 -9.39 -17.48 4.72
N GLY A 126 -10.68 -17.11 4.62
CA GLY A 126 -11.41 -16.52 5.74
C GLY A 126 -11.66 -17.60 6.79
N ARG A 127 -11.14 -17.41 8.01
CA ARG A 127 -11.67 -18.12 9.18
C ARG A 127 -12.92 -17.36 9.65
N ALA A 128 -14.05 -18.05 9.58
CA ALA A 128 -15.28 -17.71 10.31
C ALA A 128 -15.07 -17.87 11.82
#